data_AF-D4YJX1-F1
#
_entry.id   AF-D4YJX1-F1
#
_cell.length_a   1.000
_cell.length_b   1.000
_cell.length_c   1.000
_cell.angle_alpha   90.00
_cell.angle_beta   90.00
_cell.angle_gamma   90.00
#
_symmetry.space_group_name_H-M   'P 1'
#
loop_
_entity.id
_entity.type
_entity.pdbx_description
1 polymer ?
#
loop_
_entity_poly.entity_id
_entity_poly.type
_entity_poly.pdbx_seq_one_letter_code
_entity_poly.pdbx_strand_id
1 'polypeptide(L)'
;MSYFEVDSERVISAAGMANKSVETLSTETDALMAHLNSLADSWKGGAAQNFQSVAKEWEGVQRRVHESLGKIRDALQTAGTQYSDVENSNMRMFSA
;
A
#
# COMPACT_ATOMS: atom_id res chain seq x y z
N MET A 1 5.46 -30.10 -16.72
CA MET A 1 6.05 -28.75 -16.75
C MET A 1 5.12 -27.64 -16.20
N SER A 2 3.92 -27.93 -15.67
CA SER A 2 2.96 -26.88 -15.26
C SER A 2 3.12 -26.31 -13.85
N TYR A 3 4.00 -26.86 -13.01
CA TYR A 3 4.06 -26.47 -11.59
C TYR A 3 4.61 -25.05 -11.39
N PHE A 4 5.66 -24.68 -12.13
CA PHE A 4 6.29 -23.35 -12.01
C PHE A 4 5.44 -22.22 -12.59
N GLU A 5 4.69 -22.50 -13.66
CA GLU A 5 3.79 -21.57 -14.33
C GLU A 5 2.55 -21.25 -13.46
N VAL A 6 1.93 -22.28 -12.87
CA VAL A 6 0.76 -22.15 -11.99
C VAL A 6 1.09 -21.35 -10.71
N ASP A 7 2.26 -21.57 -10.11
CA ASP A 7 2.65 -20.79 -8.94
C ASP A 7 2.96 -19.31 -9.28
N SER A 8 3.47 -19.04 -10.48
CA SER A 8 3.75 -17.67 -10.93
C SER A 8 2.46 -16.86 -11.15
N GLU A 9 1.43 -17.44 -11.76
CA GLU A 9 0.12 -16.77 -11.91
C GLU A 9 -0.52 -16.42 -10.56
N ARG A 10 -0.41 -17.32 -9.57
CA ARG A 10 -0.92 -17.09 -8.21
C ARG A 10 -0.21 -15.93 -7.53
N VAL A 11 1.11 -15.81 -7.71
CA VAL A 11 1.89 -14.71 -7.13
C VAL A 11 1.56 -13.38 -7.81
N ILE A 12 1.41 -13.35 -9.13
CA ILE A 12 0.99 -12.15 -9.87
C ILE A 12 -0.40 -11.69 -9.41
N SER A 13 -1.35 -12.63 -9.30
CA SER A 13 -2.70 -12.33 -8.81
C SER A 13 -2.68 -11.78 -7.38
N ALA A 14 -1.93 -12.42 -6.48
CA ALA A 14 -1.77 -11.96 -5.10
C ALA A 14 -1.13 -10.57 -5.01
N ALA A 15 -0.11 -10.29 -5.84
CA ALA A 15 0.52 -8.97 -5.92
C ALA A 15 -0.45 -7.90 -6.43
N GLY A 16 -1.28 -8.22 -7.43
CA GLY A 16 -2.34 -7.33 -7.91
C GLY A 16 -3.38 -7.00 -6.83
N MET A 17 -3.82 -8.00 -6.08
CA MET A 17 -4.73 -7.79 -4.93
C MET A 17 -4.08 -6.92 -3.84
N ALA A 18 -2.81 -7.19 -3.51
CA ALA A 18 -2.07 -6.43 -2.51
C ALA A 18 -1.88 -4.96 -2.92
N ASN A 19 -1.57 -4.69 -4.19
CA ASN A 19 -1.48 -3.32 -4.72
C ASN A 19 -2.80 -2.56 -4.58
N LYS A 20 -3.93 -3.20 -4.91
CA LYS A 20 -5.27 -2.62 -4.73
C LYS A 20 -5.56 -2.29 -3.26
N SER A 21 -5.19 -3.20 -2.33
CA SER A 21 -5.31 -2.94 -0.89
C SER A 21 -4.45 -1.77 -0.45
N VAL A 22 -3.21 -1.67 -0.94
CA VAL A 22 -2.31 -0.55 -0.65
C VAL A 22 -2.91 0.79 -1.08
N GLU A 23 -3.44 0.87 -2.30
CA GLU A 23 -4.08 2.10 -2.80
C GLU A 23 -5.32 2.49 -1.99
N THR A 24 -6.15 1.50 -1.67
CA THR A 24 -7.36 1.70 -0.85
C THR A 24 -7.00 2.23 0.54
N LEU A 25 -6.04 1.61 1.21
CA LEU A 25 -5.60 2.02 2.54
C LEU A 25 -4.93 3.40 2.54
N SER A 26 -4.13 3.71 1.52
CA SER A 26 -3.53 5.03 1.37
C SER A 26 -4.61 6.11 1.26
N THR A 27 -5.61 5.88 0.41
CA THR A 27 -6.71 6.81 0.16
C THR A 27 -7.55 7.03 1.42
N GLU A 28 -7.90 5.94 2.12
CA GLU A 28 -8.70 6.02 3.34
C GLU A 28 -7.94 6.71 4.48
N THR A 29 -6.62 6.50 4.57
CA THR A 29 -5.78 7.18 5.56
C THR A 29 -5.76 8.69 5.34
N ASP A 30 -5.66 9.13 4.08
CA ASP A 30 -5.71 10.54 3.72
C ASP A 30 -7.11 11.15 3.95
N ALA A 31 -8.17 10.39 3.62
CA ALA A 31 -9.55 10.79 3.88
C ALA A 31 -9.81 11.00 5.37
N LEU A 32 -9.34 10.10 6.23
CA LEU A 32 -9.49 10.23 7.68
C LEU A 32 -8.81 11.49 8.22
N MET A 33 -7.60 11.83 7.74
CA MET A 33 -6.94 13.07 8.14
C MET A 33 -7.73 14.31 7.68
N ALA A 34 -8.28 14.28 6.47
CA ALA A 34 -9.13 15.36 5.97
C ALA A 34 -10.40 15.53 6.82
N HIS A 35 -11.06 14.43 7.21
CA HIS A 35 -12.22 14.46 8.11
C HIS A 35 -11.87 15.02 9.48
N LEU A 36 -10.72 14.63 10.06
CA LEU A 36 -10.26 15.17 11.34
C LEU A 36 -9.98 16.66 11.27
N ASN A 37 -9.34 17.14 10.19
CA ASN A 37 -9.11 18.56 9.98
C ASN A 37 -10.42 19.35 9.82
N SER A 38 -11.37 18.84 9.04
CA SER A 38 -12.68 19.47 8.89
C SER A 38 -13.46 19.51 10.21
N LEU A 39 -13.33 18.46 11.04
CA LEU A 39 -13.96 18.43 12.34
C LEU A 39 -13.26 19.40 13.31
N ALA A 40 -11.95 19.60 13.21
CA ALA A 40 -11.22 20.55 14.07
C ALA A 40 -11.83 21.96 14.06
N ASP A 41 -12.33 22.41 12.91
CA ASP A 41 -12.95 23.72 12.73
C ASP A 41 -14.29 23.88 13.47
N SER A 42 -14.95 22.77 13.83
CA SER A 42 -16.24 22.80 14.51
C SER A 42 -16.14 22.82 16.04
N TRP A 43 -14.97 22.51 16.63
CA TRP A 43 -14.78 22.44 18.08
C TRP A 43 -14.28 23.77 18.62
N LYS A 44 -14.95 24.32 19.63
CA LYS A 44 -14.56 25.56 20.34
C LYS A 44 -14.35 25.28 21.83
N GLY A 45 -13.54 26.11 22.49
CA GLY A 45 -13.27 26.01 23.93
C GLY A 45 -12.31 24.87 24.30
N GLY A 46 -12.28 24.46 25.58
CA GLY A 46 -11.29 23.50 26.09
C GLY A 46 -11.29 22.13 25.40
N ALA A 47 -12.41 21.74 24.77
CA ALA A 47 -12.49 20.50 24.01
C ALA A 47 -11.68 20.54 22.68
N ALA A 48 -11.43 21.73 22.13
CA ALA A 48 -10.61 21.90 20.94
C ALA A 48 -9.15 21.50 21.18
N GLN A 49 -8.61 21.77 22.38
CA GLN A 49 -7.23 21.40 22.74
C GLN A 49 -7.05 19.87 22.76
N ASN A 50 -8.02 19.14 23.33
CA ASN A 50 -8.00 17.69 23.37
C ASN A 50 -8.14 17.10 21.97
N PHE A 51 -9.03 17.67 21.15
CA PHE A 51 -9.21 17.24 19.76
C PHE A 51 -7.94 17.42 18.93
N GLN A 52 -7.28 18.58 19.05
CA GLN A 52 -6.00 18.85 18.38
C GLN A 52 -4.91 17.85 18.78
N SER A 53 -4.88 17.43 20.04
CA SER A 53 -3.95 16.38 20.50
C SER A 53 -4.18 15.05 19.80
N VAL A 54 -5.46 14.63 19.68
CA VAL A 54 -5.83 13.40 18.98
C VAL A 54 -5.50 13.48 17.49
N ALA A 55 -5.80 14.61 16.83
CA ALA A 55 -5.47 14.81 15.43
C ALA A 55 -3.95 14.75 15.17
N LYS A 56 -3.15 15.33 16.07
CA LYS A 56 -1.68 15.27 16.00
C LYS A 56 -1.12 13.87 16.23
N GLU A 57 -1.72 13.10 17.14
CA GLU A 57 -1.36 11.70 17.33
C GLU A 57 -1.65 10.90 16.07
N TRP A 58 -2.83 11.09 15.48
CA TRP A 58 -3.21 10.46 14.22
C TRP A 58 -2.27 10.81 13.07
N GLU A 59 -1.83 12.06 12.94
CA GLU A 59 -0.85 12.48 11.93
C GLU A 59 0.44 11.62 11.99
N GLY A 60 0.88 11.28 13.21
CA GLY A 60 2.02 10.37 13.42
C GLY A 60 1.72 8.91 13.06
N VAL A 61 0.46 8.47 13.17
CA VAL A 61 0.01 7.15 12.70
C VAL A 61 -0.08 7.13 11.17
N GLN A 62 -0.69 8.14 10.54
CA GLN A 62 -0.80 8.29 9.09
C GLN A 62 0.57 8.20 8.42
N ARG A 63 1.60 8.90 8.94
CA ARG A 63 2.96 8.78 8.39
C ARG A 63 3.49 7.35 8.42
N ARG A 64 3.32 6.63 9.53
CA ARG A 64 3.75 5.24 9.67
C ARG A 64 2.99 4.29 8.75
N VAL A 65 1.71 4.55 8.52
CA VAL A 65 0.89 3.80 7.54
C VAL A 65 1.46 4.01 6.14
N HIS A 66 1.65 5.27 5.71
CA HIS A 66 2.21 5.59 4.40
C HIS A 66 3.60 4.99 4.18
N GLU A 67 4.50 5.07 5.18
CA GLU A 67 5.80 4.42 5.11
C GLU A 67 5.70 2.90 4.94
N SER A 68 4.77 2.26 5.65
CA SER A 68 4.57 0.81 5.57
C SER A 68 3.98 0.40 4.22
N LEU A 69 3.01 1.16 3.72
CA LEU A 69 2.41 0.97 2.40
C LEU A 69 3.42 1.19 1.27
N GLY A 70 4.32 2.16 1.41
CA GLY A 70 5.43 2.39 0.49
C GLY A 70 6.38 1.18 0.41
N LYS A 71 6.82 0.65 1.56
CA LYS A 71 7.65 -0.56 1.63
C LYS A 71 6.99 -1.77 0.97
N ILE A 72 5.68 -1.94 1.18
CA ILE A 72 4.92 -3.03 0.53
C ILE A 72 4.92 -2.83 -0.98
N ARG A 73 4.65 -1.62 -1.47
CA ARG A 73 4.66 -1.29 -2.90
C ARG A 73 6.02 -1.59 -3.54
N ASP A 74 7.10 -1.16 -2.91
CA ASP A 74 8.47 -1.40 -3.41
C ASP A 74 8.80 -2.90 -3.48
N ALA A 75 8.40 -3.66 -2.47
CA ALA A 75 8.58 -5.11 -2.44
C ALA A 75 7.77 -5.80 -3.55
N LEU A 76 6.52 -5.40 -3.75
CA LEU A 76 5.65 -5.95 -4.81
C LEU A 76 6.16 -5.60 -6.21
N GLN A 77 6.66 -4.38 -6.41
CA GLN A 77 7.27 -3.97 -7.68
C GLN A 77 8.54 -4.79 -7.97
N THR A 78 9.40 -4.96 -6.97
CA THR A 78 10.62 -5.77 -7.09
C THR A 78 10.29 -7.22 -7.44
N ALA A 79 9.30 -7.81 -6.76
CA ALA A 79 8.83 -9.15 -7.08
C ALA A 79 8.33 -9.23 -8.54
N GLY A 80 7.49 -8.28 -8.98
CA GLY A 80 6.98 -8.23 -10.35
C GLY A 80 8.08 -8.17 -11.42
N THR A 81 9.10 -7.34 -11.25
CA THR A 81 10.24 -7.26 -12.17
C THR A 81 11.02 -8.57 -12.23
N GLN A 82 11.29 -9.18 -11.07
CA GLN A 82 12.04 -10.43 -11.01
C GLN A 82 11.29 -11.59 -11.67
N TYR A 83 9.96 -11.65 -11.54
CA TYR A 83 9.14 -12.62 -12.27
C TYR A 83 9.20 -12.42 -13.79
N SER A 84 9.11 -11.18 -14.27
CA SER A 84 9.22 -10.88 -15.70
C SER A 84 10.57 -11.28 -16.29
N ASP A 85 11.66 -11.06 -15.55
CA ASP A 85 13.01 -11.42 -15.98
C ASP A 85 13.23 -12.93 -16.05
N VAL A 86 12.71 -13.67 -15.06
CA VAL A 86 12.78 -15.15 -15.04
C VAL A 86 12.02 -15.73 -16.22
N GLU A 87 10.81 -15.24 -16.50
CA GLU A 87 10.00 -15.71 -17.62
C GLU A 87 10.69 -15.43 -18.97
N ASN A 88 11.20 -14.21 -19.16
CA ASN A 88 11.98 -13.86 -20.37
C ASN A 88 13.25 -14.69 -20.53
N SER A 89 13.89 -15.11 -19.43
CA SER A 89 15.04 -16.02 -19.47
C SER A 89 14.62 -17.43 -19.91
N ASN A 90 13.51 -17.94 -19.36
CA ASN A 90 12.97 -19.25 -19.73
C ASN A 90 12.55 -19.28 -21.20
N MET A 91 11.84 -18.25 -21.69
CA MET A 91 11.48 -18.14 -23.11
C MET A 91 12.71 -18.20 -24.02
N ARG A 92 13.79 -17.50 -23.67
CA ARG A 92 15.06 -17.52 -24.44
C ARG A 92 15.75 -18.88 -24.41
N MET A 93 15.66 -19.60 -23.30
CA MET A 93 16.25 -20.94 -23.15
C MET A 93 15.56 -21.99 -24.04
N PHE A 94 14.26 -21.83 -24.29
CA PHE A 94 13.46 -22.75 -25.11
C PHE A 94 13.18 -22.25 -26.54
N SER A 95 13.64 -21.04 -26.90
CA SER A 95 13.55 -20.48 -28.26
C SER A 95 14.79 -20.71 -29.13
N ALA A 96 15.77 -21.48 -28.64
CA ALA A 96 16.96 -21.93 -29.36
C ALA A 96 16.86 -23.43 -29.67
#